data_AF-A0A838UWF4-F1
#
_entry.id   AF-A0A838UWF4-F1
#
_cell.length_a   1.000
_cell.length_b   1.000
_cell.length_c   1.000
_cell.angle_alpha   90.00
_cell.angle_beta   90.00
_cell.angle_gamma   90.00
#
_symmetry.space_group_name_H-M   'P 1'
#
loop_
_entity.id
_entity.type
_entity.pdbx_description
1 polymer ?
#
loop_
_entity_poly.entity_id
_entity_poly.type
_entity_poly.pdbx_seq_one_letter_code
_entity_poly.pdbx_strand_id
1 'polypeptide(L)'
;MTIYASILAGGSGTRLWPLSTKDLPKQFLPLLSDRTMLQATVDRLLPLAPIDKTFIVTFERYRGIVHEQLPDLPLANVIAEPIGRGTAASIGLAATFVAAQDPTAVMGSFSSDHVIPDTIGFRRALSFGEGLARAGHLVTLGITPTYAETGYGYIHCGERLAEGPEGLTAYRVSRFIEKPPLATAQQFIASGDYAWNGGIMLGRVDHILAEIRQHVPTVGAVLD
;
A
#
# COMPACT_ATOMS: atom_id res chain seq x y z
N MET A 1 -3.80 -2.57 -19.48
CA MET A 1 -4.45 -2.10 -18.24
C MET A 1 -3.36 -1.53 -17.36
N THR A 2 -3.60 -0.37 -16.76
CA THR A 2 -2.55 0.39 -16.07
C THR A 2 -3.15 1.14 -14.90
N ILE A 3 -2.59 0.90 -13.71
CA ILE A 3 -2.90 1.67 -12.50
C ILE A 3 -1.77 2.66 -12.21
N TYR A 4 -2.04 3.64 -11.36
CA TYR A 4 -0.98 4.40 -10.70
C TYR A 4 -0.55 3.67 -9.44
N ALA A 5 0.75 3.71 -9.12
CA ALA A 5 1.29 3.15 -7.90
C ALA A 5 1.80 4.26 -6.99
N SER A 6 1.34 4.31 -5.75
CA SER A 6 1.91 5.13 -4.68
C SER A 6 2.64 4.20 -3.72
N ILE A 7 3.95 4.35 -3.62
CA ILE A 7 4.80 3.53 -2.75
C ILE A 7 5.24 4.39 -1.57
N LEU A 8 4.86 3.99 -0.37
CA LEU A 8 5.15 4.68 0.88
C LEU A 8 6.51 4.24 1.42
N ALA A 9 7.47 5.17 1.44
CA ALA A 9 8.87 4.98 1.81
C ALA A 9 9.33 5.92 2.93
N GLY A 10 8.41 6.31 3.83
CA GLY A 10 8.67 7.18 4.98
C GLY A 10 9.13 6.48 6.26
N GLY A 11 9.29 5.15 6.26
CA GLY A 11 9.69 4.39 7.45
C GLY A 11 11.07 4.81 7.98
N SER A 12 11.20 5.02 9.30
CA SER A 12 12.47 5.40 9.94
C SER A 12 13.38 4.23 10.32
N GLY A 13 12.92 2.98 10.15
CA GLY A 13 13.79 1.79 10.16
C GLY A 13 14.48 1.45 11.49
N THR A 14 13.90 1.73 12.65
CA THR A 14 14.63 1.55 13.95
C THR A 14 14.76 0.10 14.43
N ARG A 15 13.95 -0.83 13.92
CA ARG A 15 13.89 -2.23 14.40
C ARG A 15 15.03 -3.13 13.93
N LEU A 16 15.76 -2.71 12.88
CA LEU A 16 16.85 -3.49 12.28
C LEU A 16 18.22 -2.88 12.58
N TRP A 17 18.36 -2.17 13.69
CA TRP A 17 19.67 -1.69 14.13
C TRP A 17 20.63 -2.88 14.39
N PRO A 18 21.92 -2.81 13.99
CA PRO A 18 22.63 -1.67 13.41
C PRO A 18 22.55 -1.55 11.88
N LEU A 19 21.90 -2.50 11.20
CA LEU A 19 21.82 -2.52 9.73
C LEU A 19 21.07 -1.31 9.18
N SER A 20 19.96 -0.93 9.83
CA SER A 20 19.13 0.21 9.46
C SER A 20 19.32 1.36 10.44
N THR A 21 19.48 2.56 9.89
CA THR A 21 19.68 3.80 10.65
C THR A 21 18.64 4.86 10.24
N LYS A 22 18.67 6.02 10.90
CA LYS A 22 17.80 7.16 10.51
C LYS A 22 18.16 7.72 9.13
N ASP A 23 19.42 7.60 8.72
CA ASP A 23 19.91 8.14 7.44
C ASP A 23 19.77 7.11 6.33
N LEU A 24 19.90 5.82 6.66
CA LEU A 24 19.68 4.71 5.73
C LEU A 24 18.68 3.69 6.31
N PRO A 25 17.36 3.98 6.22
CA PRO A 25 16.31 3.06 6.62
C PRO A 25 16.27 1.76 5.82
N LYS A 26 15.65 0.73 6.40
CA LYS A 26 15.56 -0.62 5.83
C LYS A 26 15.05 -0.69 4.39
N GLN A 27 14.13 0.17 3.96
CA GLN A 27 13.59 0.13 2.60
C GLN A 27 14.66 0.43 1.54
N PHE A 28 15.74 1.10 1.93
CA PHE A 28 16.87 1.44 1.08
C PHE A 28 18.04 0.44 1.19
N LEU A 29 17.86 -0.67 1.93
CA LEU A 29 18.89 -1.69 2.12
C LEU A 29 18.61 -2.95 1.29
N PRO A 30 19.66 -3.58 0.71
CA PRO A 30 19.56 -4.88 0.05
C PRO A 30 19.59 -6.02 1.09
N LEU A 31 18.48 -6.23 1.79
CA LEU A 31 18.44 -7.17 2.92
C LEU A 31 18.24 -8.64 2.52
N LEU A 32 17.56 -8.88 1.40
CA LEU A 32 17.10 -10.23 0.99
C LEU A 32 17.53 -10.60 -0.42
N SER A 33 18.10 -9.65 -1.16
CA SER A 33 18.64 -9.81 -2.51
C SER A 33 19.59 -8.65 -2.80
N ASP A 34 20.18 -8.63 -3.99
CA ASP A 34 21.03 -7.53 -4.46
C ASP A 34 20.26 -6.23 -4.73
N ARG A 35 18.92 -6.28 -4.67
CA ARG A 35 18.03 -5.12 -4.83
C ARG A 35 17.56 -4.64 -3.45
N THR A 36 17.43 -3.33 -3.29
CA THR A 36 16.81 -2.77 -2.07
C THR A 36 15.31 -3.13 -2.00
N MET A 37 14.70 -3.04 -0.83
CA MET A 37 13.26 -3.36 -0.70
C MET A 37 12.38 -2.41 -1.53
N LEU A 38 12.76 -1.13 -1.61
CA LEU A 38 12.12 -0.14 -2.47
C LEU A 38 12.21 -0.56 -3.94
N GLN A 39 13.41 -0.88 -4.41
CA GLN A 39 13.64 -1.34 -5.78
C GLN A 39 12.83 -2.60 -6.09
N ALA A 40 12.86 -3.60 -5.21
CA ALA A 40 12.08 -4.82 -5.37
C ALA A 40 10.56 -4.55 -5.43
N THR A 41 10.08 -3.57 -4.67
CA THR A 41 8.67 -3.16 -4.70
C THR A 41 8.30 -2.50 -6.03
N VAL A 42 9.15 -1.62 -6.57
CA VAL A 42 8.97 -1.01 -7.89
C VAL A 42 9.01 -2.08 -8.98
N ASP A 43 10.03 -2.94 -8.99
CA ASP A 43 10.20 -4.01 -9.97
C ASP A 43 8.97 -4.94 -10.03
N ARG A 44 8.40 -5.26 -8.86
CA ARG A 44 7.17 -6.06 -8.74
C ARG A 44 5.96 -5.41 -9.39
N LEU A 45 5.87 -4.08 -9.35
CA LEU A 45 4.74 -3.27 -9.81
C LEU A 45 4.86 -2.80 -11.26
N LEU A 46 6.06 -2.70 -11.83
CA LEU A 46 6.31 -2.21 -13.19
C LEU A 46 5.37 -2.79 -14.27
N PRO A 47 5.03 -4.10 -14.27
CA PRO A 47 4.12 -4.66 -15.28
C PRO A 47 2.67 -4.10 -15.22
N LEU A 48 2.26 -3.52 -14.08
CA LEU A 48 0.92 -2.96 -13.86
C LEU A 48 0.93 -1.43 -13.77
N ALA A 49 2.04 -0.86 -13.29
CA ALA A 49 2.26 0.57 -13.12
C ALA A 49 3.64 0.90 -13.70
N PRO A 50 3.71 1.33 -14.97
CA PRO A 50 4.93 1.84 -15.58
C PRO A 50 5.56 2.95 -14.74
N ILE A 51 6.86 3.18 -14.94
CA ILE A 51 7.65 4.05 -14.05
C ILE A 51 7.12 5.50 -14.03
N ASP A 52 6.57 6.00 -15.12
CA ASP A 52 5.95 7.33 -15.25
C ASP A 52 4.63 7.46 -14.45
N LYS A 53 4.02 6.33 -14.09
CA LYS A 53 2.82 6.25 -13.22
C LYS A 53 3.12 5.72 -11.82
N THR A 54 4.39 5.61 -11.48
CA THR A 54 4.84 5.25 -10.14
C THR A 54 5.22 6.52 -9.38
N PHE A 55 4.70 6.66 -8.16
CA PHE A 55 4.97 7.73 -7.21
C PHE A 55 5.62 7.14 -5.96
N ILE A 56 6.65 7.82 -5.45
CA ILE A 56 7.29 7.48 -4.19
C ILE A 56 6.99 8.59 -3.19
N VAL A 57 6.31 8.25 -2.10
CA VAL A 57 6.08 9.17 -0.99
C VAL A 57 7.12 8.90 0.09
N THR A 58 7.97 9.88 0.38
CA THR A 58 9.09 9.72 1.32
C THR A 58 9.40 11.04 2.02
N PHE A 59 10.36 11.07 2.95
CA PHE A 59 10.83 12.34 3.52
C PHE A 59 11.79 13.07 2.59
N GLU A 60 11.82 14.40 2.65
CA GLU A 60 12.74 15.23 1.86
C GLU A 60 14.20 14.76 1.98
N ARG A 61 14.66 14.38 3.18
CA ARG A 61 16.03 13.87 3.38
C ARG A 61 16.36 12.59 2.59
N TYR A 62 15.37 11.81 2.18
CA TYR A 62 15.58 10.57 1.42
C TYR A 62 15.39 10.77 -0.09
N ARG A 63 15.03 11.97 -0.54
CA ARG A 63 14.79 12.28 -1.96
C ARG A 63 15.99 11.92 -2.83
N GLY A 64 17.20 12.25 -2.37
CA GLY A 64 18.45 11.91 -3.06
C GLY A 64 18.65 10.39 -3.19
N ILE A 65 18.42 9.64 -2.11
CA ILE A 65 18.56 8.17 -2.08
C ILE A 65 17.53 7.53 -3.04
N VAL A 66 16.29 8.02 -3.06
CA VAL A 66 15.28 7.53 -4.01
C VAL A 66 15.73 7.74 -5.45
N HIS A 67 16.27 8.91 -5.78
CA HIS A 67 16.76 9.20 -7.13
C HIS A 67 17.96 8.32 -7.52
N GLU A 68 18.90 8.09 -6.60
CA GLU A 68 20.04 7.19 -6.81
C GLU A 68 19.58 5.75 -7.08
N GLN A 69 18.60 5.26 -6.31
CA GLN A 69 18.11 3.88 -6.44
C GLN A 69 17.15 3.67 -7.61
N LEU A 70 16.47 4.72 -8.06
CA LEU A 70 15.46 4.70 -9.12
C LEU A 70 15.73 5.84 -10.13
N PRO A 71 16.80 5.78 -10.92
CA PRO A 71 17.21 6.88 -11.80
C PRO A 71 16.20 7.18 -12.91
N ASP A 72 15.42 6.18 -13.34
CA ASP A 72 14.39 6.34 -14.38
C ASP A 72 13.06 6.90 -13.85
N LEU A 73 12.93 7.08 -12.53
CA LEU A 73 11.74 7.65 -11.93
C LEU A 73 11.70 9.17 -12.18
N PRO A 74 10.60 9.71 -12.74
CA PRO A 74 10.47 11.15 -12.89
C PRO A 74 10.62 11.88 -11.56
N LEU A 75 11.43 12.93 -11.51
CA LEU A 75 11.66 13.71 -10.29
C LEU A 75 10.38 14.30 -9.70
N ALA A 76 9.38 14.59 -10.55
CA ALA A 76 8.06 15.07 -10.15
C ALA A 76 7.22 14.01 -9.42
N ASN A 77 7.56 12.72 -9.57
CA ASN A 77 6.86 11.62 -8.95
C ASN A 77 7.46 11.22 -7.59
N VAL A 78 8.54 11.89 -7.15
CA VAL A 78 9.06 11.77 -5.78
C VAL A 78 8.41 12.84 -4.91
N ILE A 79 7.39 12.43 -4.15
CA ILE A 79 6.66 13.29 -3.22
C ILE A 79 7.41 13.31 -1.91
N ALA A 80 8.12 14.41 -1.65
CA ALA A 80 8.87 14.62 -0.44
C ALA A 80 8.04 15.29 0.65
N GLU A 81 7.67 14.52 1.66
CA GLU A 81 6.99 14.99 2.86
C GLU A 81 7.96 15.77 3.76
N PRO A 82 7.62 16.99 4.19
CA PRO A 82 8.45 17.75 5.14
C PRO A 82 8.40 17.16 6.55
N ILE A 83 7.29 16.48 6.88
CA ILE A 83 7.06 15.83 8.18
C ILE A 83 6.12 14.64 8.00
N GLY A 84 6.33 13.58 8.78
CA GLY A 84 5.43 12.42 8.80
C GLY A 84 4.10 12.76 9.46
N ARG A 85 3.01 12.63 8.71
CA ARG A 85 1.62 12.83 9.20
C ARG A 85 0.76 11.57 9.16
N GLY A 86 1.40 10.41 8.98
CA GLY A 86 0.75 9.11 8.95
C GLY A 86 0.24 8.72 7.56
N THR A 87 -0.10 7.43 7.41
CA THR A 87 -0.40 6.80 6.13
C THR A 87 -1.56 7.44 5.37
N ALA A 88 -2.62 7.89 6.06
CA ALA A 88 -3.75 8.54 5.41
C ALA A 88 -3.34 9.85 4.71
N ALA A 89 -2.47 10.66 5.33
CA ALA A 89 -1.96 11.89 4.73
C ALA A 89 -1.07 11.59 3.52
N SER A 90 -0.19 10.60 3.62
CA SER A 90 0.68 10.18 2.51
C SER A 90 -0.11 9.64 1.31
N ILE A 91 -1.15 8.84 1.57
CA ILE A 91 -2.07 8.33 0.54
C ILE A 91 -2.85 9.47 -0.09
N GLY A 92 -3.42 10.37 0.71
CA GLY A 92 -4.19 11.51 0.23
C GLY A 92 -3.34 12.44 -0.64
N LEU A 93 -2.11 12.74 -0.20
CA LEU A 93 -1.18 13.56 -0.97
C LEU A 93 -0.86 12.91 -2.31
N ALA A 94 -0.51 11.62 -2.34
CA ALA A 94 -0.30 10.91 -3.60
C ALA A 94 -1.54 10.92 -4.50
N ALA A 95 -2.73 10.71 -3.93
CA ALA A 95 -3.99 10.76 -4.67
C ALA A 95 -4.23 12.14 -5.30
N THR A 96 -3.89 13.24 -4.61
CA THR A 96 -3.98 14.61 -5.16
C THR A 96 -3.07 14.78 -6.38
N PHE A 97 -1.82 14.32 -6.31
CA PHE A 97 -0.87 14.40 -7.44
C PHE A 97 -1.33 13.55 -8.63
N VAL A 98 -1.83 12.34 -8.37
CA VAL A 98 -2.38 11.47 -9.43
C VAL A 98 -3.64 12.08 -10.03
N ALA A 99 -4.56 12.61 -9.22
CA ALA A 99 -5.80 13.23 -9.68
C ALA A 99 -5.57 14.46 -10.56
N ALA A 100 -4.48 15.20 -10.33
CA ALA A 100 -4.07 16.31 -11.19
C ALA A 100 -3.67 15.85 -12.61
N GLN A 101 -3.27 14.59 -12.78
CA GLN A 101 -2.93 13.99 -14.07
C GLN A 101 -4.11 13.21 -14.68
N ASP A 102 -4.83 12.44 -13.85
CA ASP A 102 -6.01 11.66 -14.21
C ASP A 102 -6.99 11.62 -13.02
N PRO A 103 -8.06 12.44 -13.04
CA PRO A 103 -9.01 12.57 -11.94
C PRO A 103 -9.77 11.29 -11.58
N THR A 104 -9.79 10.29 -12.48
CA THR A 104 -10.54 9.05 -12.31
C THR A 104 -9.65 7.81 -12.30
N ALA A 105 -8.33 8.02 -12.22
CA ALA A 105 -7.35 6.95 -12.15
C ALA A 105 -7.60 6.01 -10.97
N VAL A 106 -7.37 4.72 -11.19
CA VAL A 106 -7.17 3.78 -10.08
C VAL A 106 -5.73 3.91 -9.60
N MET A 107 -5.57 4.15 -8.31
CA MET A 107 -4.29 4.18 -7.62
C MET A 107 -4.22 3.02 -6.62
N GLY A 108 -3.11 2.29 -6.63
CA GLY A 108 -2.72 1.39 -5.55
C GLY A 108 -1.77 2.07 -4.57
N SER A 109 -1.97 1.88 -3.27
CA SER A 109 -1.03 2.28 -2.21
C SER A 109 -0.29 1.06 -1.68
N PHE A 110 1.04 1.13 -1.65
CA PHE A 110 1.92 0.01 -1.31
C PHE A 110 2.98 0.41 -0.29
N SER A 111 3.33 -0.48 0.62
CA SER A 111 4.51 -0.28 1.47
C SER A 111 5.78 -0.64 0.70
N SER A 112 6.82 0.18 0.82
CA SER A 112 8.14 -0.05 0.22
C SER A 112 8.93 -1.21 0.86
N ASP A 113 8.47 -1.73 1.98
CA ASP A 113 9.21 -2.66 2.84
C ASP A 113 8.52 -4.03 3.02
N HIS A 114 7.59 -4.38 2.13
CA HIS A 114 6.93 -5.68 2.10
C HIS A 114 7.62 -6.66 1.14
N VAL A 115 7.89 -7.86 1.66
CA VAL A 115 8.46 -8.98 0.89
C VAL A 115 7.31 -9.83 0.38
N ILE A 116 7.18 -9.93 -0.95
CA ILE A 116 6.11 -10.72 -1.60
C ILE A 116 6.78 -11.59 -2.66
N PRO A 117 7.12 -12.86 -2.34
CA PRO A 117 7.80 -13.76 -3.26
C PRO A 117 6.95 -14.13 -4.49
N ASP A 118 5.66 -14.40 -4.28
CA ASP A 118 4.73 -14.71 -5.37
C ASP A 118 4.29 -13.42 -6.09
N THR A 119 5.16 -12.92 -6.96
CA THR A 119 4.86 -11.71 -7.73
C THR A 119 3.77 -11.92 -8.78
N ILE A 120 3.56 -13.16 -9.26
CA ILE A 120 2.54 -13.47 -10.26
C ILE A 120 1.15 -13.45 -9.62
N GLY A 121 0.96 -14.19 -8.52
CA GLY A 121 -0.28 -14.17 -7.76
C GLY A 121 -0.59 -12.79 -7.20
N PHE A 122 0.43 -12.05 -6.74
CA PHE A 122 0.27 -10.66 -6.32
C PHE A 122 -0.28 -9.77 -7.43
N ARG A 123 0.33 -9.78 -8.63
CA ARG A 123 -0.15 -8.96 -9.75
C ARG A 123 -1.55 -9.38 -10.18
N ARG A 124 -1.86 -10.68 -10.16
CA ARG A 124 -3.21 -11.18 -10.44
C ARG A 124 -4.24 -10.64 -9.44
N ALA A 125 -3.92 -10.63 -8.15
CA ALA A 125 -4.77 -10.06 -7.11
C ALA A 125 -4.98 -8.56 -7.31
N LEU A 126 -3.94 -7.81 -7.69
CA LEU A 126 -4.05 -6.39 -8.00
C LEU A 126 -4.92 -6.13 -9.24
N SER A 127 -4.77 -6.90 -10.32
CA SER A 127 -5.60 -6.75 -11.52
C SER A 127 -7.07 -7.07 -11.24
N PHE A 128 -7.36 -8.07 -10.40
CA PHE A 128 -8.72 -8.34 -9.96
C PHE A 128 -9.26 -7.19 -9.09
N GLY A 129 -8.47 -6.70 -8.13
CA GLY A 129 -8.81 -5.57 -7.28
C GLY A 129 -9.01 -4.26 -8.06
N GLU A 130 -8.25 -4.03 -9.14
CA GLU A 130 -8.43 -2.88 -10.03
C GLU A 130 -9.85 -2.88 -10.62
N GLY A 131 -10.36 -4.02 -11.08
CA GLY A 131 -11.71 -4.12 -11.63
C GLY A 131 -12.78 -3.68 -10.62
N LEU A 132 -12.64 -4.12 -9.36
CA LEU A 132 -13.52 -3.71 -8.27
C LEU A 132 -13.38 -2.21 -7.93
N ALA A 133 -12.15 -1.68 -7.97
CA ALA A 133 -11.89 -0.26 -7.76
C ALA A 133 -12.54 0.60 -8.84
N ARG A 134 -12.48 0.17 -10.12
CA ARG A 134 -13.19 0.83 -11.23
C ARG A 134 -14.70 0.79 -11.07
N ALA A 135 -15.23 -0.29 -10.50
CA ALA A 135 -16.64 -0.41 -10.13
C ALA A 135 -17.05 0.44 -8.91
N GLY A 136 -16.11 1.20 -8.34
CA GLY A 136 -16.38 2.20 -7.30
C GLY A 136 -16.06 1.75 -5.88
N HIS A 137 -15.45 0.57 -5.69
CA HIS A 137 -15.07 0.09 -4.36
C HIS A 137 -13.70 0.62 -3.92
N LEU A 138 -13.52 0.81 -2.61
CA LEU A 138 -12.19 0.80 -2.00
C LEU A 138 -11.82 -0.64 -1.65
N VAL A 139 -10.71 -1.11 -2.20
CA VAL A 139 -10.28 -2.50 -2.14
C VAL A 139 -9.05 -2.62 -1.26
N THR A 140 -8.99 -3.66 -0.44
CA THR A 140 -7.78 -4.04 0.31
C THR A 140 -7.39 -5.48 -0.02
N LEU A 141 -6.12 -5.83 0.17
CA LEU A 141 -5.64 -7.20 0.00
C LEU A 141 -5.59 -7.90 1.35
N GLY A 142 -6.45 -8.92 1.50
CA GLY A 142 -6.45 -9.84 2.63
C GLY A 142 -5.43 -10.96 2.43
N ILE A 143 -4.69 -11.29 3.49
CA ILE A 143 -3.75 -12.42 3.52
C ILE A 143 -4.28 -13.48 4.47
N THR A 144 -4.32 -14.75 4.04
CA THR A 144 -4.74 -15.86 4.90
C THR A 144 -3.84 -15.97 6.14
N PRO A 145 -4.37 -15.82 7.36
CA PRO A 145 -3.58 -15.92 8.58
C PRO A 145 -3.07 -17.34 8.81
N THR A 146 -1.83 -17.47 9.24
CA THR A 146 -1.22 -18.76 9.60
C THR A 146 -0.93 -18.92 11.09
N TYR A 147 -0.98 -17.82 11.86
CA TYR A 147 -0.82 -17.79 13.32
C TYR A 147 -1.41 -16.50 13.91
N ALA A 148 -1.60 -16.46 15.23
CA ALA A 148 -2.26 -15.34 15.92
C ALA A 148 -1.30 -14.15 16.12
N GLU A 149 -1.00 -13.43 15.03
CA GLU A 149 -0.19 -12.20 15.08
C GLU A 149 -0.96 -11.06 15.74
N THR A 150 -0.34 -10.33 16.66
CA THR A 150 -0.95 -9.20 17.38
C THR A 150 -0.47 -7.84 16.86
N GLY A 151 0.58 -7.83 16.03
CA GLY A 151 1.12 -6.65 15.37
C GLY A 151 0.41 -6.25 14.08
N TYR A 152 -0.52 -7.07 13.56
CA TYR A 152 -1.23 -6.83 12.32
C TYR A 152 -2.67 -6.36 12.55
N GLY A 153 -3.22 -5.67 11.54
CA GLY A 153 -4.65 -5.50 11.40
C GLY A 153 -5.31 -6.77 10.86
N TYR A 154 -6.58 -6.98 11.21
CA TYR A 154 -7.43 -8.06 10.73
C TYR A 154 -8.66 -7.49 10.03
N ILE A 155 -9.09 -8.18 8.98
CA ILE A 155 -10.23 -7.87 8.13
C ILE A 155 -11.24 -8.99 8.33
N HIS A 156 -12.44 -8.66 8.80
CA HIS A 156 -13.54 -9.62 8.81
C HIS A 156 -14.17 -9.69 7.42
N CYS A 157 -14.04 -10.85 6.78
CA CYS A 157 -14.63 -11.15 5.48
C CYS A 157 -16.13 -11.44 5.66
N GLY A 158 -16.97 -10.54 5.15
CA GLY A 158 -18.42 -10.70 5.19
C GLY A 158 -18.95 -11.44 3.96
N GLU A 159 -20.00 -10.89 3.36
CA GLU A 159 -20.62 -11.47 2.17
C GLU A 159 -19.65 -11.55 0.99
N ARG A 160 -19.70 -12.66 0.25
CA ARG A 160 -18.94 -12.83 -0.99
C ARG A 160 -19.51 -11.90 -2.07
N LEU A 161 -18.66 -11.04 -2.63
CA LEU A 161 -19.06 -10.06 -3.66
C LEU A 161 -18.79 -10.54 -5.08
N ALA A 162 -17.63 -11.16 -5.32
CA ALA A 162 -17.23 -11.60 -6.65
C ALA A 162 -16.21 -12.73 -6.61
N GLU A 163 -16.20 -13.55 -7.65
CA GLU A 163 -15.13 -14.52 -7.90
C GLU A 163 -14.13 -13.95 -8.90
N GLY A 164 -12.84 -14.13 -8.59
CA GLY A 164 -11.73 -13.75 -9.43
C GLY A 164 -11.02 -14.99 -10.00
N PRO A 165 -9.98 -14.77 -10.83
CA PRO A 165 -9.21 -15.86 -11.41
C PRO A 165 -8.44 -16.65 -10.33
N GLU A 166 -8.22 -17.93 -10.61
CA GLU A 166 -7.39 -18.84 -9.79
C GLU A 166 -7.75 -18.85 -8.30
N GLY A 167 -9.06 -18.86 -7.99
CA GLY A 167 -9.57 -18.99 -6.62
C GLY A 167 -9.57 -17.69 -5.81
N LEU A 168 -9.16 -16.56 -6.39
CA LEU A 168 -9.32 -15.26 -5.75
C LEU A 168 -10.80 -14.97 -5.52
N THR A 169 -11.12 -14.41 -4.37
CA THR A 169 -12.50 -14.06 -4.01
C THR A 169 -12.53 -12.69 -3.36
N ALA A 170 -13.46 -11.85 -3.80
CA ALA A 170 -13.73 -10.57 -3.17
C ALA A 170 -14.85 -10.73 -2.15
N TYR A 171 -14.65 -10.15 -0.97
CA TYR A 171 -15.62 -10.12 0.10
C TYR A 171 -15.93 -8.68 0.47
N ARG A 172 -17.16 -8.44 0.91
CA ARG A 172 -17.51 -7.20 1.57
C ARG A 172 -16.84 -7.19 2.94
N VAL A 173 -16.02 -6.18 3.21
CA VAL A 173 -15.40 -6.04 4.52
C VAL A 173 -16.48 -5.68 5.54
N SER A 174 -16.70 -6.52 6.53
CA SER A 174 -17.66 -6.24 7.61
C SER A 174 -17.05 -5.35 8.68
N ARG A 175 -15.75 -5.50 8.97
CA ARG A 175 -15.02 -4.69 9.96
C ARG A 175 -13.51 -4.79 9.79
N PHE A 176 -12.81 -3.74 10.20
CA PHE A 176 -11.36 -3.72 10.44
C PHE A 176 -11.07 -3.72 11.94
N ILE A 177 -10.07 -4.50 12.36
CA ILE A 177 -9.60 -4.57 13.73
C ILE A 177 -8.09 -4.39 13.72
N GLU A 178 -7.59 -3.31 14.32
CA GLU A 178 -6.15 -3.05 14.39
C GLU A 178 -5.55 -3.70 15.65
N LYS A 179 -4.57 -4.59 15.47
CA LYS A 179 -3.71 -5.13 16.54
C LYS A 179 -4.49 -5.71 17.73
N PRO A 180 -5.34 -6.74 17.49
CA PRO A 180 -6.10 -7.37 18.55
C PRO A 180 -5.19 -8.04 19.59
N PRO A 181 -5.64 -8.17 20.85
CA PRO A 181 -4.94 -8.99 21.84
C PRO A 181 -4.91 -10.46 21.40
N LEU A 182 -3.92 -11.21 21.88
CA LEU A 182 -3.65 -12.60 21.45
C LEU A 182 -4.89 -13.50 21.50
N ALA A 183 -5.68 -13.46 22.57
CA ALA A 183 -6.88 -14.28 22.72
C ALA A 183 -7.91 -14.00 21.60
N THR A 184 -8.06 -12.75 21.19
CA THR A 184 -8.95 -12.35 20.09
C THR A 184 -8.37 -12.76 18.74
N ALA A 185 -7.06 -12.61 18.53
CA ALA A 185 -6.39 -13.08 17.30
C ALA A 185 -6.54 -14.61 17.12
N GLN A 186 -6.46 -15.38 18.20
CA GLN A 186 -6.69 -16.84 18.17
C GLN A 186 -8.13 -17.17 17.74
N GLN A 187 -9.12 -16.43 18.23
CA GLN A 187 -10.52 -16.60 17.82
C GLN A 187 -10.73 -16.30 16.33
N PHE A 188 -10.07 -15.25 15.81
CA PHE A 188 -10.18 -14.88 14.39
C PHE A 188 -9.67 -15.98 13.45
N ILE A 189 -8.58 -16.65 13.84
CA ILE A 189 -8.01 -17.75 13.05
C ILE A 189 -8.86 -19.00 13.15
N ALA A 190 -9.36 -19.29 14.36
CA ALA A 190 -10.22 -20.43 14.58
C ALA A 190 -11.55 -20.33 13.80
N SER A 191 -12.06 -19.11 13.57
CA SER A 191 -13.29 -18.93 12.78
C SER A 191 -13.07 -19.10 11.28
N GLY A 192 -11.89 -18.70 10.77
CA GLY A 192 -11.58 -18.73 9.34
C GLY A 192 -12.19 -17.57 8.54
N ASP A 193 -12.95 -16.69 9.18
CA ASP A 193 -13.64 -15.56 8.54
C ASP A 193 -12.78 -14.29 8.48
N TYR A 194 -11.52 -14.38 8.91
CA TYR A 194 -10.63 -13.24 9.01
C TYR A 194 -9.40 -13.39 8.13
N ALA A 195 -9.02 -12.29 7.49
CA ALA A 195 -7.74 -12.14 6.80
C ALA A 195 -6.86 -11.12 7.54
N TRP A 196 -5.54 -11.24 7.43
CA TRP A 196 -4.65 -10.15 7.80
C TRP A 196 -4.79 -9.00 6.80
N ASN A 197 -4.76 -7.76 7.31
CA ASN A 197 -4.63 -6.56 6.49
C ASN A 197 -3.19 -6.44 5.98
N GLY A 198 -2.99 -6.63 4.68
CA GLY A 198 -1.69 -6.50 4.04
C GLY A 198 -1.18 -5.06 3.90
N GLY A 199 -1.93 -4.05 4.36
CA GLY A 199 -1.54 -2.64 4.26
C GLY A 199 -1.51 -2.11 2.82
N ILE A 200 -2.18 -2.82 1.90
CA ILE A 200 -2.32 -2.46 0.50
C ILE A 200 -3.77 -2.08 0.23
N MET A 201 -3.96 -0.99 -0.50
CA MET A 201 -5.26 -0.46 -0.86
C MET A 201 -5.29 -0.12 -2.36
N LEU A 202 -6.42 -0.34 -3.03
CA LEU A 202 -6.70 0.16 -4.37
C LEU A 202 -8.01 0.94 -4.35
N GLY A 203 -8.07 2.03 -5.09
CA GLY A 203 -9.28 2.82 -5.24
C GLY A 203 -9.13 3.83 -6.36
N ARG A 204 -10.25 4.33 -6.87
CA ARG A 204 -10.19 5.54 -7.70
C ARG A 204 -9.77 6.73 -6.85
N VAL A 205 -8.92 7.59 -7.39
CA VAL A 205 -8.36 8.72 -6.65
C VAL A 205 -9.41 9.71 -6.15
N ASP A 206 -10.47 9.95 -6.93
CA ASP A 206 -11.61 10.77 -6.52
C ASP A 206 -12.36 10.16 -5.32
N HIS A 207 -12.58 8.85 -5.33
CA HIS A 207 -13.20 8.12 -4.22
C HIS A 207 -12.29 8.13 -2.98
N ILE A 208 -10.99 7.89 -3.13
CA ILE A 208 -10.02 7.96 -2.03
C ILE A 208 -10.06 9.34 -1.36
N LEU A 209 -10.01 10.42 -2.15
CA LEU A 209 -10.04 11.78 -1.64
C LEU A 209 -11.39 12.12 -0.99
N ALA A 210 -12.51 11.66 -1.55
CA ALA A 210 -13.83 11.85 -0.94
C ALA A 210 -13.92 11.17 0.44
N GLU A 211 -13.46 9.93 0.55
CA GLU A 211 -13.45 9.15 1.80
C GLU A 211 -12.52 9.80 2.86
N ILE A 212 -11.37 10.34 2.43
CA ILE A 212 -10.48 11.12 3.33
C ILE A 212 -11.17 12.39 3.82
N ARG A 213 -11.83 13.15 2.95
CA ARG A 213 -12.56 14.37 3.35
C ARG A 213 -13.68 14.05 4.36
N GLN A 214 -14.37 12.95 4.16
CA GLN A 214 -15.48 12.53 5.02
C GLN A 214 -14.99 12.02 6.38
N HIS A 215 -13.98 11.16 6.40
CA HIS A 215 -13.59 10.41 7.60
C HIS A 215 -12.37 10.98 8.33
N VAL A 216 -11.55 11.80 7.66
CA VAL A 216 -10.37 12.47 8.22
C VAL A 216 -10.35 13.94 7.77
N PRO A 217 -11.36 14.75 8.14
CA PRO A 217 -11.57 16.08 7.58
C PRO A 217 -10.38 17.03 7.81
N THR A 218 -9.60 16.84 8.88
CA THR A 218 -8.38 17.62 9.14
C THR A 218 -7.29 17.38 8.11
N VAL A 219 -7.18 16.15 7.57
CA VAL A 219 -6.30 15.83 6.45
C VAL A 219 -6.93 16.30 5.15
N GLY A 220 -8.23 16.06 4.95
CA GLY A 220 -8.95 16.49 3.74
C GLY A 220 -8.81 17.99 3.47
N ALA A 221 -8.96 18.82 4.50
CA ALA A 221 -8.92 20.28 4.37
C ALA A 221 -7.58 20.87 3.92
N VAL A 222 -6.47 20.12 3.99
CA VAL A 222 -5.14 20.57 3.56
C VAL A 222 -4.68 19.93 2.25
N LEU A 223 -5.52 19.07 1.65
CA LEU A 223 -5.25 18.42 0.35
C LEU A 223 -5.87 19.16 -0.84
N ASP A 224 -6.76 20.12 -0.57
CA ASP A 224 -7.39 21.03 -1.55
C ASP A 224 -6.47 22.22 -1.87
#